data_AF-A0A9N9IUA5-F1
#
_entry.id   AF-A0A9N9IUA5-F1
#
_cell.length_a   1.000
_cell.length_b   1.000
_cell.length_c   1.000
_cell.angle_alpha   90.00
_cell.angle_beta   90.00
_cell.angle_gamma   90.00
#
_symmetry.space_group_name_H-M   'P 1'
#
loop_
_entity.id
_entity.type
_entity.pdbx_description
1 polymer ?
#
loop_
_entity_poly.entity_id
_entity_poly.type
_entity_poly.pdbx_seq_one_letter_code
_entity_poly.pdbx_strand_id
1 'polypeptide(L)'
;MGTILVGKVESGTVKKGQSVLVMPNKRTVEVSAVYNEVEDEVTIGACGDNIRLRVRGIEEEEISTGFVVCSIKRPALLHLIDKKTGRKSKRPPQYVKKGQKVIARLETQGPICVEIFEEYPQLGRFTLRDE
;
A
#
# COMPACT_ATOMS: atom_id res chain seq x y z
N MET A 1 15.37 3.81 -20.41
CA MET A 1 15.62 2.38 -20.19
C MET A 1 14.96 2.03 -18.86
N GLY A 2 13.90 1.23 -18.89
CA GLY A 2 13.11 0.91 -17.69
C GLY A 2 12.97 -0.61 -17.58
N THR A 3 13.05 -1.12 -16.37
CA THR A 3 12.99 -2.56 -16.10
C THR A 3 11.59 -3.09 -16.38
N ILE A 4 11.52 -4.27 -16.99
CA ILE A 4 10.26 -4.97 -17.26
C ILE A 4 10.14 -6.13 -16.28
N LEU A 5 9.06 -6.15 -15.51
CA LEU A 5 8.69 -7.22 -14.60
C LEU A 5 7.59 -8.04 -15.25
N VAL A 6 7.76 -9.36 -15.27
CA VAL A 6 6.74 -10.29 -15.80
C VAL A 6 6.14 -11.03 -14.61
N GLY A 7 4.81 -11.08 -14.53
CA GLY A 7 4.15 -11.80 -13.47
C GLY A 7 2.65 -11.85 -13.62
N LYS A 8 2.03 -12.73 -12.84
CA LYS A 8 0.59 -12.85 -12.75
C LYS A 8 0.04 -11.92 -11.69
N VAL A 9 -1.08 -11.26 -11.96
CA VAL A 9 -1.79 -10.45 -10.96
C VAL A 9 -2.59 -11.38 -10.06
N GLU A 10 -2.05 -11.72 -8.90
CA GLU A 10 -2.74 -12.56 -7.92
C GLU A 10 -3.84 -11.80 -7.15
N SER A 11 -3.66 -10.49 -6.91
CA SER A 11 -4.64 -9.69 -6.17
C SER A 11 -4.63 -8.21 -6.57
N GLY A 12 -5.82 -7.63 -6.67
CA GLY A 12 -6.04 -6.22 -6.94
C GLY A 12 -6.12 -5.87 -8.43
N THR A 13 -6.02 -4.58 -8.72
CA THR A 13 -5.93 -4.04 -10.09
C THR A 13 -4.70 -3.16 -10.20
N VAL A 14 -4.02 -3.24 -11.34
CA VAL A 14 -2.85 -2.40 -11.63
C VAL A 14 -3.20 -1.39 -12.71
N LYS A 15 -2.86 -0.13 -12.47
CA LYS A 15 -3.09 0.97 -13.43
C LYS A 15 -1.77 1.58 -13.89
N LYS A 16 -1.74 2.05 -15.15
CA LYS A 16 -0.64 2.89 -15.66
C LYS A 16 -0.53 4.16 -14.80
N GLY A 17 0.70 4.53 -14.41
CA GLY A 17 0.99 5.67 -13.54
C GLY A 17 0.85 5.39 -12.04
N GLN A 18 0.55 4.16 -11.64
CA GLN A 18 0.43 3.82 -10.22
C GLN A 18 1.81 3.60 -9.59
N SER A 19 2.04 4.19 -8.43
CA SER A 19 3.19 3.86 -7.59
C SER A 19 2.93 2.55 -6.85
N VAL A 20 3.86 1.61 -6.97
CA VAL A 20 3.81 0.27 -6.35
C VAL A 20 5.08 0.03 -5.52
N LEU A 21 5.00 -0.89 -4.58
CA LEU A 21 6.10 -1.23 -3.68
C LEU A 21 6.66 -2.60 -4.06
N VAL A 22 7.96 -2.69 -4.29
CA VAL A 22 8.66 -3.96 -4.51
C VAL A 22 9.19 -4.47 -3.17
N MET A 23 8.76 -5.67 -2.79
CA MET A 23 9.20 -6.39 -1.59
C MET A 23 10.11 -7.55 -1.99
N PRO A 24 11.15 -7.89 -1.19
CA PRO A 24 11.41 -7.48 0.20
C PRO A 24 12.16 -6.15 0.40
N ASN A 25 12.74 -5.56 -0.66
CA ASN A 25 13.60 -4.37 -0.57
C ASN A 25 12.86 -3.08 -0.17
N LYS A 26 11.52 -3.09 -0.07
CA LYS A 26 10.67 -1.94 0.24
C LYS A 26 10.96 -0.72 -0.66
N ARG A 27 11.37 -0.97 -1.91
CA ARG A 27 11.60 0.06 -2.93
C ARG A 27 10.27 0.50 -3.53
N THR A 28 10.05 1.80 -3.57
CA THR A 28 8.90 2.40 -4.26
C THR A 28 9.24 2.60 -5.73
N VAL A 29 8.42 2.06 -6.62
CA VAL A 29 8.60 2.15 -8.07
C VAL A 29 7.33 2.66 -8.74
N GLU A 30 7.47 3.30 -9.88
CA GLU A 30 6.34 3.83 -10.65
C GLU A 30 6.07 2.98 -11.88
N VAL A 31 4.82 2.57 -12.07
CA VAL A 31 4.40 1.81 -13.26
C VAL A 31 4.24 2.77 -14.43
N SER A 32 5.16 2.71 -15.40
CA SER A 32 5.12 3.55 -16.60
C SER A 32 4.18 3.00 -17.67
N ALA A 33 4.08 1.68 -17.80
CA ALA A 33 3.20 1.00 -18.76
C ALA A 33 2.89 -0.43 -18.28
N VAL A 34 1.72 -0.94 -18.66
CA VAL A 34 1.29 -2.33 -18.44
C VAL A 34 1.03 -2.94 -19.81
N TYR A 35 1.65 -4.08 -20.09
CA TYR A 35 1.46 -4.85 -21.32
C TYR A 35 0.78 -6.17 -21.00
N ASN A 36 -0.12 -6.62 -21.88
CA ASN A 36 -0.71 -7.97 -21.79
C ASN A 36 0.20 -9.02 -22.44
N GLU A 37 -0.23 -10.28 -22.47
CA GLU A 37 0.49 -11.36 -23.18
C GLU A 37 0.69 -11.10 -24.68
N VAL A 38 -0.22 -10.37 -25.33
CA VAL A 38 -0.17 -10.03 -26.77
C VAL A 38 0.63 -8.75 -27.05
N GLU A 39 1.40 -8.26 -26.08
CA GLU A 39 2.21 -7.01 -26.16
C GLU A 39 1.41 -5.71 -26.34
N ASP A 40 0.08 -5.75 -26.28
CA ASP A 40 -0.75 -4.56 -26.28
C ASP A 40 -0.65 -3.78 -24.95
N GLU A 41 -0.58 -2.44 -25.04
CA GLU A 41 -0.65 -1.56 -23.87
C GLU A 41 -2.06 -1.55 -23.27
N VAL A 42 -2.19 -2.08 -22.05
CA VAL A 42 -3.45 -2.08 -21.31
C VAL A 42 -3.43 -0.97 -20.26
N THR A 43 -4.56 -0.31 -20.07
CA THR A 43 -4.68 0.77 -19.05
C THR A 43 -4.91 0.21 -17.65
N ILE A 44 -5.58 -0.94 -17.55
CA ILE A 44 -5.96 -1.61 -16.31
C ILE A 44 -5.68 -3.11 -16.46
N GLY A 45 -4.85 -3.69 -15.60
CA GLY A 45 -4.73 -5.14 -15.46
C GLY A 45 -5.67 -5.65 -14.37
N ALA A 46 -6.46 -6.68 -14.68
CA ALA A 46 -7.35 -7.33 -13.73
C ALA A 46 -6.65 -8.50 -13.01
N CYS A 47 -7.25 -8.98 -11.93
CA CYS A 47 -6.77 -10.17 -11.23
C CYS A 47 -6.91 -11.41 -12.12
N GLY A 48 -5.87 -12.25 -12.15
CA GLY A 48 -5.81 -13.47 -12.97
C GLY A 48 -5.02 -13.32 -14.26
N ASP A 49 -4.75 -12.10 -14.71
CA ASP A 49 -4.04 -11.84 -15.96
C ASP A 49 -2.51 -11.97 -15.78
N ASN A 50 -1.85 -12.54 -16.79
CA ASN A 50 -0.41 -12.51 -16.93
C ASN A 50 -0.01 -11.20 -17.61
N ILE A 51 0.69 -10.33 -16.89
CA ILE A 51 1.05 -9.00 -17.37
C ILE A 51 2.55 -8.76 -17.34
N ARG A 52 3.01 -7.86 -18.20
CA ARG A 52 4.37 -7.31 -18.17
C ARG A 52 4.30 -5.86 -17.73
N LEU A 53 4.85 -5.56 -16.56
CA LEU A 53 4.89 -4.24 -15.95
C LEU A 53 6.21 -3.56 -16.28
N ARG A 54 6.15 -2.43 -17.00
CA ARG A 54 7.31 -1.54 -17.15
C ARG A 54 7.36 -0.58 -15.98
N VAL A 55 8.40 -0.70 -15.16
CA VAL A 55 8.60 0.14 -13.98
C VAL A 55 9.77 1.11 -14.17
N ARG A 56 9.70 2.24 -13.48
CA ARG A 56 10.76 3.26 -13.42
C ARG A 56 11.20 3.45 -11.96
N GLY A 57 12.50 3.67 -11.76
CA GLY A 57 13.07 3.95 -10.43
C GLY A 57 13.70 2.76 -9.72
N ILE A 58 13.96 1.67 -10.45
CA ILE A 58 14.67 0.50 -9.96
C ILE A 58 15.65 0.03 -11.05
N GLU A 59 16.81 -0.45 -10.61
CA GLU A 59 17.83 -1.03 -11.49
C GLU A 59 17.64 -2.54 -11.56
N GLU A 60 18.05 -3.17 -12.67
CA GLU A 60 17.89 -4.61 -12.90
C GLU A 60 18.65 -5.45 -11.85
N GLU A 61 19.72 -4.91 -11.29
CA GLU A 61 20.54 -5.55 -10.26
C GLU A 61 19.83 -5.66 -8.89
N GLU A 62 18.85 -4.79 -8.61
CA GLU A 62 18.13 -4.78 -7.33
C GLU A 62 16.91 -5.73 -7.31
N ILE A 63 16.64 -6.44 -8.40
CA ILE A 63 15.44 -7.29 -8.54
C ILE A 63 15.87 -8.73 -8.75
N SER A 64 15.28 -9.63 -7.96
CA SER A 64 15.44 -11.07 -8.14
C SER A 64 14.10 -11.75 -8.37
N THR A 65 14.13 -12.92 -9.01
CA THR A 65 12.94 -13.76 -9.21
C THR A 65 12.37 -14.17 -7.85
N GLY A 66 11.07 -13.91 -7.63
CA GLY A 66 10.39 -14.13 -6.36
C GLY A 66 10.05 -12.84 -5.60
N PHE A 67 10.44 -11.67 -6.10
CA PHE A 67 10.02 -10.40 -5.54
C PHE A 67 8.56 -10.13 -5.84
N VAL A 68 7.86 -9.54 -4.88
CA VAL A 68 6.41 -9.30 -4.96
C VAL A 68 6.15 -7.81 -5.09
N VAL A 69 5.31 -7.45 -6.06
CA VAL A 69 4.83 -6.08 -6.27
C VAL A 69 3.52 -5.90 -5.51
N CYS A 70 3.53 -5.00 -4.54
CA CYS A 70 2.38 -4.71 -3.69
C CYS A 70 1.82 -3.31 -3.97
N SER A 71 0.50 -3.16 -3.87
CA SER A 71 -0.11 -1.83 -3.90
C SER A 71 0.27 -1.02 -2.66
N ILE A 72 0.42 0.31 -2.80
CA ILE A 72 0.73 1.21 -1.68
C ILE A 72 -0.51 1.46 -0.79
N LYS A 73 -1.63 0.76 -1.00
CA LYS A 73 -2.79 0.82 -0.10
C LYS A 73 -2.48 0.11 1.22
N ARG A 74 -1.70 0.78 2.05
CA ARG A 74 -1.64 0.49 3.49
C ARG A 74 -2.85 1.16 4.15
N PRO A 75 -3.46 0.55 5.18
CA PRO A 75 -4.02 1.34 6.27
C PRO A 75 -2.95 2.34 6.71
N ALA A 76 -3.17 3.60 6.37
CA ALA A 76 -2.12 4.61 6.43
C ALA A 76 -2.00 5.11 7.86
N LEU A 77 -0.82 4.97 8.45
CA LEU A 77 -0.45 5.72 9.64
C LEU A 77 -0.25 7.17 9.19
N LEU A 78 -1.15 8.06 9.60
CA LEU A 78 -1.15 9.45 9.17
C LEU A 78 -0.14 10.25 9.99
N HIS A 79 -0.21 10.16 11.32
CA HIS A 79 0.62 10.97 12.21
C HIS A 79 0.91 10.25 13.53
N LEU A 80 2.15 10.28 13.99
CA LEU A 80 2.48 9.97 15.39
C LEU A 80 2.02 11.13 16.28
N ILE A 81 1.48 10.80 17.44
CA ILE A 81 1.18 11.76 18.50
C ILE A 81 2.24 11.59 19.58
N ASP A 82 3.01 12.65 19.81
CA ASP A 82 3.93 12.70 20.95
C ASP A 82 3.13 12.75 22.26
N LYS A 83 3.39 11.81 23.17
CA LYS A 83 2.67 11.69 24.44
C LYS A 83 2.85 12.89 25.36
N LYS A 84 4.00 13.58 25.30
CA LYS A 84 4.29 14.69 26.21
C LYS A 84 3.71 15.99 25.70
N THR A 85 3.76 16.21 24.39
CA THR A 85 3.42 17.50 23.77
C THR A 85 2.07 17.49 23.07
N GLY A 86 1.47 16.32 22.82
CA GLY A 86 0.25 16.17 22.03
C GLY A 86 0.41 16.53 20.55
N ARG A 87 1.63 16.87 20.11
CA ARG A 87 1.88 17.35 18.74
C ARG A 87 1.84 16.20 17.75
N LYS A 88 1.22 16.48 16.60
CA LYS A 88 1.17 15.59 15.44
C LYS A 88 2.49 15.65 14.68
N SER A 89 3.04 14.51 14.28
CA SER A 89 4.22 14.46 13.41
C SER A 89 3.90 15.08 12.06
N LYS A 90 4.82 15.85 11.46
CA LYS A 90 4.59 16.43 10.12
C LYS A 90 4.59 15.39 9.00
N ARG A 91 5.24 14.25 9.22
CA ARG A 91 5.37 13.16 8.25
C ARG A 91 4.66 11.91 8.77
N PRO A 92 4.07 11.10 7.87
CA PRO A 92 3.51 9.82 8.23
C PRO A 92 4.63 8.85 8.66
N PRO A 93 4.49 8.20 9.82
CA PRO A 93 5.46 7.21 10.28
C PRO A 93 5.38 5.94 9.41
N GLN A 94 6.51 5.27 9.19
CA GLN A 94 6.53 3.98 8.49
C GLN A 94 6.06 2.82 9.37
N TYR A 95 6.25 2.91 10.69
CA TYR A 95 5.87 1.91 11.68
C TYR A 95 5.63 2.56 13.04
N VAL A 96 4.89 1.88 13.93
CA VAL A 96 4.55 2.35 15.28
C VAL A 96 5.03 1.29 16.28
N LYS A 97 5.70 1.72 17.35
CA LYS A 97 6.19 0.83 18.41
C LYS A 97 5.18 0.71 19.56
N LYS A 98 5.31 -0.34 20.37
CA LYS A 98 4.48 -0.56 21.56
C LYS A 98 4.47 0.69 22.44
N GLY A 99 3.26 1.12 22.79
CA GLY A 99 3.05 2.28 23.64
C GLY A 99 3.14 3.63 22.92
N GLN A 100 3.26 3.72 21.60
CA GLN A 100 3.11 5.00 20.89
C GLN A 100 1.65 5.28 20.55
N LYS A 101 1.27 6.56 20.50
CA LYS A 101 -0.06 7.01 20.02
C LYS A 101 0.06 7.43 18.57
N VAL A 102 -0.91 7.05 17.75
CA VAL A 102 -0.90 7.32 16.30
C VAL A 102 -2.32 7.62 15.82
N ILE A 103 -2.42 8.46 14.81
CA ILE A 103 -3.62 8.65 14.00
C ILE A 103 -3.46 7.75 12.77
N ALA A 104 -4.37 6.82 12.57
CA ALA A 104 -4.33 5.86 11.47
C ALA A 104 -5.67 5.79 10.75
N ARG A 105 -5.63 5.46 9.45
CA ARG A 105 -6.82 5.11 8.68
C ARG A 105 -6.96 3.59 8.64
N LEU A 106 -8.10 3.09 9.11
CA LEU A 106 -8.44 1.67 9.14
C LEU A 106 -9.42 1.37 8.01
N GLU A 107 -9.31 0.19 7.42
CA GLU A 107 -10.23 -0.34 6.41
C GLU A 107 -10.69 -1.71 6.88
N THR A 108 -12.01 -1.93 6.88
CA THR A 108 -12.64 -3.17 7.33
C THR A 108 -13.08 -3.98 6.11
N GLN A 109 -13.13 -5.31 6.23
CA GLN A 109 -13.55 -6.19 5.13
C GLN A 109 -15.04 -6.04 4.78
N GLY A 110 -15.86 -5.53 5.70
CA GLY A 110 -17.28 -5.26 5.49
C GLY A 110 -17.74 -3.99 6.21
N PRO A 111 -18.99 -3.54 5.96
CA PRO A 111 -19.55 -2.37 6.60
C PRO A 111 -19.71 -2.63 8.11
N ILE A 112 -19.17 -1.71 8.92
CA ILE A 112 -19.35 -1.69 10.37
C ILE A 112 -19.95 -0.35 10.78
N CYS A 113 -20.81 -0.35 11.79
CA CYS A 113 -21.35 0.88 12.36
C CYS A 113 -20.36 1.44 13.38
N VAL A 114 -19.86 2.66 13.14
CA VAL A 114 -18.94 3.38 14.03
C VAL A 114 -19.34 4.85 14.05
N GLU A 115 -19.20 5.48 15.21
CA GLU A 115 -19.57 6.89 15.42
C GLU A 115 -18.38 7.72 15.91
N ILE A 116 -18.51 9.04 15.83
CA ILE A 116 -17.51 9.98 16.35
C ILE A 116 -17.48 9.87 17.88
N PHE A 117 -16.28 9.69 18.45
CA PHE A 117 -16.11 9.49 19.89
C PHE A 117 -16.65 10.66 20.74
N GLU A 118 -16.55 11.90 20.23
CA GLU A 118 -17.06 13.10 20.91
C GLU A 118 -18.59 13.13 20.97
N GLU A 119 -19.28 12.53 20.00
CA GLU A 119 -20.74 12.49 19.93
C GLU A 119 -21.30 11.26 20.65
N TYR A 120 -20.74 10.08 20.39
CA TYR A 120 -21.17 8.82 20.98
C TYR A 120 -19.97 8.01 21.52
N PRO A 121 -19.55 8.25 22.78
CA PRO A 121 -18.38 7.60 23.37
C PRO A 121 -18.45 6.07 23.41
N GLN A 122 -19.66 5.52 23.38
CA GLN A 122 -19.93 4.08 23.50
C GLN A 122 -19.65 3.37 22.18
N LEU A 123 -19.93 4.03 21.05
CA LEU A 123 -19.74 3.49 19.69
C LEU A 123 -18.41 3.93 19.05
N GLY A 124 -17.80 5.01 19.53
CA GLY A 124 -16.50 5.48 19.04
C GLY A 124 -15.29 4.74 19.64
N ARG A 125 -15.48 3.90 20.67
CA ARG A 125 -14.39 3.10 21.28
C ARG A 125 -14.33 1.72 20.65
N PHE A 126 -13.17 1.36 20.12
CA PHE A 126 -12.89 0.02 19.60
C PHE A 126 -11.53 -0.48 20.10
N THR A 127 -11.33 -1.80 20.06
CA THR A 127 -10.06 -2.45 20.39
C THR A 127 -9.62 -3.29 19.20
N LEU A 128 -8.38 -3.09 18.75
CA LEU A 128 -7.75 -3.96 17.77
C LEU A 128 -7.16 -5.17 18.50
N ARG A 129 -7.44 -6.37 18.00
CA ARG A 129 -6.86 -7.63 18.48
C ARG A 129 -6.24 -8.35 17.28
N ASP A 130 -5.10 -8.95 17.53
CA ASP A 130 -4.45 -9.89 16.60
C ASP A 130 -4.56 -11.29 17.25
N GLU A 131 -4.71 -12.33 16.44
CA GLU A 131 -4.67 -13.73 16.89
C GLU A 131 -3.23 -14.25 16.97
#